data_AF-A0A0Q4GPA5-F1
#
_entry.id   AF-A0A0Q4GPA5-F1
#
_cell.length_a   1.000
_cell.length_b   1.000
_cell.length_c   1.000
_cell.angle_alpha   90.00
_cell.angle_beta   90.00
_cell.angle_gamma   90.00
#
_symmetry.space_group_name_H-M   'P 1'
#
loop_
_entity.id
_entity.type
_entity.pdbx_description
1 polymer ?
#
loop_
_entity_poly.entity_id
_entity_poly.type
_entity_poly.pdbx_seq_one_letter_code
_entity_poly.pdbx_strand_id
1 'polypeptide(L)'
;MDKSGLKVAVIDLNNGAPNQGMRGIQEILSRFKNENNVNLSFDIFDLRQKGEIPNIGYDAYISSGGPGSPIESKGEKWENDFFDLLDQIEAYNQQHEERKKYAFLICHSFQLACRKYGLGNVTERRSNAFGIFPITLTEDGEKDEIFNGITNPFFSVDSRDWQVIEPDFDAFEKKGAKLLAIEKERKHVDLERCMMSIRITDEIIGTQFHPEADPVGMKMYLLQEEKKKAIVDMHGEQKYLDMLNSLDDPARIVLTQSVILPNFLQKAIGNLQVV
;
A
#
# COMPACT_ATOMS: atom_id res chain seq x y z
N MET A 1 3.25 -4.49 -34.53
CA MET A 1 3.97 -3.84 -33.42
C MET A 1 3.67 -4.66 -32.18
N ASP A 2 4.68 -5.31 -31.65
CA ASP A 2 4.55 -6.18 -30.49
C ASP A 2 4.25 -5.28 -29.29
N LYS A 3 3.03 -5.33 -28.75
CA LYS A 3 2.65 -4.53 -27.57
C LYS A 3 3.53 -5.02 -26.42
N SER A 4 4.57 -4.26 -26.06
CA SER A 4 5.42 -4.60 -24.92
C SER A 4 4.53 -4.80 -23.68
N GLY A 5 4.54 -6.01 -23.13
CA GLY A 5 3.71 -6.34 -21.97
C GLY A 5 4.16 -5.62 -20.70
N LEU A 6 3.22 -5.34 -19.81
CA LEU A 6 3.47 -4.77 -18.49
C LEU A 6 4.06 -5.87 -17.59
N LYS A 7 5.31 -5.70 -17.15
CA LYS A 7 5.96 -6.60 -16.20
C LYS A 7 5.86 -6.04 -14.78
N VAL A 8 5.26 -6.79 -13.87
CA VAL A 8 5.09 -6.38 -12.47
C VAL A 8 5.91 -7.28 -11.54
N ALA A 9 6.71 -6.69 -10.66
CA ALA A 9 7.33 -7.41 -9.55
C ALA A 9 6.50 -7.22 -8.28
N VAL A 10 6.12 -8.31 -7.62
CA VAL A 10 5.44 -8.27 -6.32
C VAL A 10 6.42 -8.71 -5.23
N ILE A 11 6.66 -7.83 -4.27
CA ILE A 11 7.65 -8.02 -3.20
C ILE A 11 6.92 -8.42 -1.91
N ASP A 12 7.16 -9.64 -1.46
CA ASP A 12 6.54 -10.23 -0.28
C ASP A 12 7.38 -9.93 0.99
N LEU A 13 6.81 -9.15 1.90
CA LEU A 13 7.39 -8.82 3.21
C LEU A 13 6.74 -9.57 4.38
N ASN A 14 5.94 -10.60 4.11
CA ASN A 14 5.12 -11.27 5.13
C ASN A 14 5.88 -12.26 5.99
N ASN A 15 7.13 -12.57 5.64
CA ASN A 15 8.02 -13.42 6.44
C ASN A 15 7.38 -14.79 6.79
N GLY A 16 6.61 -15.37 5.87
CA GLY A 16 5.90 -16.64 6.08
C GLY A 16 4.58 -16.59 6.81
N ALA A 17 4.16 -15.42 7.29
CA ALA A 17 2.84 -15.29 7.88
C ALA A 17 1.76 -15.54 6.81
N PRO A 18 0.65 -16.21 7.16
CA PRO A 18 -0.48 -16.37 6.24
C PRO A 18 -0.96 -15.02 5.73
N ASN A 19 -1.04 -14.86 4.40
CA ASN A 19 -1.27 -13.54 3.81
C ASN A 19 -2.45 -13.48 2.83
N GLN A 20 -3.51 -12.76 3.24
CA GLN A 20 -4.62 -12.42 2.35
C GLN A 20 -4.31 -11.23 1.44
N GLY A 21 -3.40 -10.34 1.82
CA GLY A 21 -2.95 -9.22 1.01
C GLY A 21 -2.24 -9.66 -0.27
N MET A 22 -1.31 -10.63 -0.20
CA MET A 22 -0.67 -11.19 -1.41
C MET A 22 -1.69 -11.82 -2.37
N ARG A 23 -2.74 -12.46 -1.85
CA ARG A 23 -3.85 -12.97 -2.66
C ARG A 23 -4.60 -11.83 -3.34
N GLY A 24 -4.95 -10.79 -2.58
CA GLY A 24 -5.63 -9.59 -3.10
C GLY A 24 -4.84 -8.90 -4.22
N ILE A 25 -3.52 -8.74 -4.07
CA ILE A 25 -2.65 -8.17 -5.11
C ILE A 25 -2.69 -9.03 -6.39
N GLN A 26 -2.56 -10.36 -6.27
CA GLN A 26 -2.61 -11.27 -7.41
C GLN A 26 -3.96 -11.25 -8.12
N GLU A 27 -5.05 -11.15 -7.36
CA GLU A 27 -6.41 -11.02 -7.90
C GLU A 27 -6.60 -9.70 -8.66
N ILE A 28 -6.12 -8.58 -8.11
CA ILE A 28 -6.15 -7.29 -8.79
C ILE A 28 -5.35 -7.35 -10.09
N LEU A 29 -4.13 -7.92 -10.08
CA LEU A 29 -3.31 -8.04 -11.29
C LEU A 29 -3.99 -8.90 -12.37
N SER A 30 -4.58 -10.02 -11.96
CA SER A 30 -5.30 -10.92 -12.86
C SER A 30 -6.56 -10.28 -13.43
N ARG A 31 -7.33 -9.57 -12.60
CA ARG A 31 -8.52 -8.81 -13.01
C ARG A 31 -8.14 -7.70 -13.99
N PHE A 32 -7.15 -6.88 -13.63
CA PHE A 32 -6.67 -5.78 -14.47
C PHE A 32 -6.22 -6.27 -15.84
N LYS A 33 -5.48 -7.38 -15.89
CA LYS A 33 -5.07 -8.06 -17.13
C LYS A 33 -6.26 -8.37 -18.04
N ASN A 34 -7.29 -8.99 -17.47
CA ASN A 34 -8.45 -9.47 -18.21
C ASN A 34 -9.37 -8.32 -18.66
N GLU A 35 -9.67 -7.39 -17.76
CA GLU A 35 -10.61 -6.28 -18.02
C GLU A 35 -10.04 -5.27 -19.03
N ASN A 36 -8.72 -5.03 -19.01
CA ASN A 36 -8.08 -4.06 -19.90
C ASN A 36 -7.45 -4.71 -21.15
N ASN A 37 -7.55 -6.04 -21.29
CA ASN A 37 -6.93 -6.81 -22.37
C ASN A 37 -5.43 -6.47 -22.56
N VAL A 38 -4.72 -6.44 -21.43
CA VAL A 38 -3.30 -6.07 -21.35
C VAL A 38 -2.46 -7.34 -21.32
N ASN A 39 -1.33 -7.35 -22.03
CA ASN A 39 -0.31 -8.38 -21.81
C ASN A 39 0.43 -8.11 -20.49
N LEU A 40 -0.13 -8.58 -19.37
CA LEU A 40 0.45 -8.44 -18.03
C LEU A 40 1.06 -9.78 -17.58
N SER A 41 2.29 -9.72 -17.10
CA SER A 41 2.97 -10.80 -16.37
C SER A 41 3.48 -10.28 -15.03
N PHE A 42 3.48 -11.14 -14.01
CA PHE A 42 4.06 -10.78 -12.72
C PHE A 42 4.86 -11.93 -12.12
N ASP A 43 5.87 -11.57 -11.34
CA ASP A 43 6.69 -12.48 -10.54
C ASP A 43 6.61 -12.07 -9.07
N ILE A 44 6.70 -13.05 -8.16
CA ILE A 44 6.68 -12.84 -6.71
C ILE A 44 8.07 -13.09 -6.13
N PHE A 45 8.52 -12.19 -5.27
CA PHE A 45 9.83 -12.23 -4.63
C PHE A 45 9.66 -12.29 -3.11
N ASP A 46 10.05 -13.41 -2.50
CA ASP A 46 10.04 -13.58 -1.03
C ASP A 46 11.31 -12.98 -0.43
N LEU A 47 11.21 -11.71 -0.04
CA LEU A 47 12.37 -10.96 0.41
C LEU A 47 12.83 -11.41 1.80
N ARG A 48 11.88 -11.64 2.74
CA ARG A 48 12.24 -11.84 4.14
C ARG A 48 12.67 -13.27 4.47
N GLN A 49 12.12 -14.29 3.81
CA GLN A 49 12.60 -15.66 4.05
C GLN A 49 13.74 -16.07 3.12
N LYS A 50 13.67 -15.65 1.85
CA LYS A 50 14.58 -16.16 0.81
C LYS A 50 15.60 -15.14 0.35
N GLY A 51 15.46 -13.87 0.73
CA GLY A 51 16.33 -12.80 0.22
C GLY A 51 16.12 -12.52 -1.26
N GLU A 52 14.95 -12.88 -1.81
CA GLU A 52 14.62 -12.63 -3.20
C GLU A 52 14.21 -11.17 -3.39
N ILE A 53 14.87 -10.47 -4.31
CA ILE A 53 14.55 -9.08 -4.68
C ILE A 53 14.59 -8.96 -6.21
N PRO A 54 13.64 -8.24 -6.84
CA PRO A 54 13.67 -8.03 -8.28
C PRO A 54 14.84 -7.13 -8.69
N ASN A 55 15.28 -7.28 -9.94
CA ASN A 55 16.13 -6.28 -10.59
C ASN A 55 15.26 -5.16 -11.20
N ILE A 56 15.89 -4.15 -11.81
CA ILE A 56 15.19 -3.02 -12.48
C ILE A 56 14.51 -3.37 -13.82
N GLY A 57 14.41 -4.66 -14.17
CA GLY A 57 13.85 -5.15 -15.43
C GLY A 57 12.32 -5.13 -15.52
N TYR A 58 11.63 -4.82 -14.41
CA TYR A 58 10.16 -4.71 -14.34
C TYR A 58 9.70 -3.27 -14.58
N ASP A 59 8.44 -3.07 -14.93
CA ASP A 59 7.86 -1.75 -15.18
C ASP A 59 7.15 -1.19 -13.93
N ALA A 60 6.55 -2.07 -13.14
CA ALA A 60 5.91 -1.74 -11.89
C ALA A 60 6.36 -2.68 -10.75
N TYR A 61 6.41 -2.15 -9.54
CA TYR A 61 6.79 -2.85 -8.31
C TYR A 61 5.66 -2.65 -7.30
N ILE A 62 5.14 -3.72 -6.72
CA ILE A 62 4.15 -3.64 -5.64
C ILE A 62 4.77 -4.32 -4.42
N SER A 63 5.08 -3.55 -3.39
CA SER A 63 5.62 -4.07 -2.14
C SER A 63 4.51 -4.20 -1.11
N SER A 64 4.34 -5.41 -0.60
CA SER A 64 3.30 -5.72 0.37
C SER A 64 3.57 -5.12 1.75
N GLY A 65 2.58 -5.21 2.62
CA GLY A 65 2.81 -5.10 4.06
C GLY A 65 3.54 -6.32 4.62
N GLY A 66 3.74 -6.33 5.92
CA GLY A 66 4.41 -7.42 6.60
C GLY A 66 4.31 -7.29 8.12
N PRO A 67 4.52 -8.38 8.86
CA PRO A 67 4.50 -8.36 10.31
C PRO A 67 5.80 -7.75 10.88
N GLY A 68 5.74 -7.36 12.15
CA GLY A 68 6.90 -6.92 12.92
C GLY A 68 7.18 -5.42 12.83
N SER A 69 8.24 -5.00 13.52
CA SER A 69 8.61 -3.59 13.64
C SER A 69 9.34 -3.10 12.39
N PRO A 70 8.92 -1.96 11.79
CA PRO A 70 9.67 -1.27 10.74
C PRO A 70 10.89 -0.51 11.31
N ILE A 71 11.17 -0.59 12.62
CA ILE A 71 12.35 0.02 13.25
C ILE A 71 13.42 -1.03 13.55
N GLU A 72 13.03 -2.20 14.05
CA GLU A 72 13.96 -3.26 14.47
C GLU A 72 14.78 -3.83 13.31
N SER A 73 14.23 -3.80 12.09
CA SER A 73 14.91 -4.26 10.88
C SER A 73 16.06 -3.37 10.42
N LYS A 74 16.35 -2.27 11.14
CA LYS A 74 17.37 -1.29 10.75
C LYS A 74 18.74 -1.94 10.53
N GLY A 75 19.19 -1.91 9.28
CA GLY A 75 20.49 -2.45 8.88
C GLY A 75 20.50 -3.95 8.60
N GLU A 76 19.36 -4.64 8.69
CA GLU A 76 19.24 -6.01 8.20
C GLU A 76 19.45 -6.06 6.68
N LYS A 77 20.03 -7.17 6.19
CA LYS A 77 20.40 -7.29 4.78
C LYS A 77 19.19 -7.08 3.84
N TRP A 78 18.08 -7.77 4.12
CA TRP A 78 16.89 -7.71 3.27
C TRP A 78 16.30 -6.29 3.20
N GLU A 79 16.40 -5.53 4.29
CA GLU A 79 15.95 -4.14 4.33
C GLU A 79 16.84 -3.26 3.46
N ASN A 80 18.17 -3.41 3.58
CA ASN A 80 19.11 -2.69 2.73
C ASN A 80 18.89 -3.05 1.25
N ASP A 81 18.67 -4.32 0.92
CA ASP A 81 18.35 -4.76 -0.45
C ASP A 81 17.06 -4.08 -0.98
N PHE A 82 16.04 -3.93 -0.13
CA PHE A 82 14.81 -3.21 -0.47
C PHE A 82 15.06 -1.71 -0.70
N PHE A 83 15.86 -1.08 0.16
CA PHE A 83 16.23 0.33 0.02
C PHE A 83 17.08 0.60 -1.21
N ASP A 84 17.97 -0.32 -1.54
CA ASP A 84 18.80 -0.25 -2.75
C ASP A 84 17.95 -0.39 -4.02
N LEU A 85 16.88 -1.22 -3.99
CA LEU A 85 15.92 -1.29 -5.10
C LEU A 85 15.21 0.05 -5.32
N LEU A 86 14.75 0.71 -4.26
CA LEU A 86 14.11 2.02 -4.38
C LEU A 86 15.06 3.08 -4.95
N ASP A 87 16.33 3.07 -4.52
CA ASP A 87 17.36 3.97 -5.08
C ASP A 87 17.59 3.69 -6.57
N GLN A 88 17.63 2.43 -6.97
CA GLN A 88 17.77 2.04 -8.38
C GLN A 88 16.58 2.46 -9.24
N ILE A 89 15.35 2.36 -8.71
CA ILE A 89 14.13 2.82 -9.39
C ILE A 89 14.20 4.34 -9.63
N GLU A 90 14.54 5.11 -8.60
CA GLU A 90 14.67 6.56 -8.72
C GLU A 90 15.80 6.97 -9.67
N ALA A 91 16.98 6.34 -9.56
CA ALA A 91 18.12 6.61 -10.42
C ALA A 91 17.78 6.31 -11.90
N TYR A 92 17.07 5.21 -12.16
CA TYR A 92 16.58 4.90 -13.50
C TYR A 92 15.61 5.98 -14.01
N ASN A 93 14.63 6.37 -13.19
CA ASN A 93 13.65 7.39 -13.55
C ASN A 93 14.28 8.75 -13.82
N GLN A 94 15.31 9.15 -13.09
CA GLN A 94 16.02 10.40 -13.36
C GLN A 94 16.75 10.42 -14.71
N GLN A 95 17.15 9.25 -15.22
CA GLN A 95 17.89 9.11 -16.47
C GLN A 95 16.98 8.84 -17.68
N HIS A 96 15.71 8.49 -17.46
CA HIS A 96 14.79 8.10 -18.51
C HIS A 96 13.48 8.88 -18.36
N GLU A 97 13.17 9.75 -19.32
CA GLU A 97 11.92 10.51 -19.33
C GLU A 97 10.77 9.72 -19.96
N GLU A 98 11.06 8.93 -21.01
CA GLU A 98 10.05 8.24 -21.83
C GLU A 98 9.47 6.99 -21.16
N ARG A 99 10.31 6.23 -20.45
CA ARG A 99 9.89 5.00 -19.77
C ARG A 99 10.32 5.07 -18.32
N LYS A 100 9.33 5.21 -17.44
CA LYS A 100 9.53 5.22 -15.99
C LYS A 100 9.22 3.87 -15.35
N LYS A 101 9.69 3.72 -14.12
CA LYS A 101 9.50 2.58 -13.23
C LYS A 101 8.63 3.03 -12.07
N TYR A 102 7.55 2.30 -11.81
CA TYR A 102 6.54 2.69 -10.85
C TYR A 102 6.57 1.80 -9.61
N ALA A 103 6.43 2.37 -8.40
CA ALA A 103 6.39 1.57 -7.17
C ALA A 103 5.17 1.93 -6.31
N PHE A 104 4.48 0.90 -5.80
CA PHE A 104 3.39 1.02 -4.85
C PHE A 104 3.75 0.30 -3.55
N LEU A 105 3.74 1.02 -2.44
CA LEU A 105 4.19 0.54 -1.13
C LEU A 105 3.00 0.45 -0.17
N ILE A 106 2.83 -0.70 0.48
CA ILE A 106 1.66 -0.99 1.31
C ILE A 106 2.10 -1.24 2.76
N CYS A 107 1.45 -0.56 3.71
CA CYS A 107 1.59 -0.72 5.15
C CYS A 107 3.06 -0.74 5.62
N HIS A 108 3.64 -1.92 5.88
CA HIS A 108 5.03 -2.05 6.36
C HIS A 108 6.06 -1.49 5.36
N SER A 109 5.93 -1.76 4.06
CA SER A 109 6.86 -1.20 3.06
C SER A 109 6.73 0.32 2.94
N PHE A 110 5.53 0.86 3.12
CA PHE A 110 5.31 2.30 3.21
C PHE A 110 6.01 2.91 4.43
N GLN A 111 5.92 2.27 5.60
CA GLN A 111 6.61 2.71 6.81
C GLN A 111 8.13 2.70 6.63
N LEU A 112 8.68 1.64 6.03
CA LEU A 112 10.09 1.54 5.70
C LEU A 112 10.54 2.67 4.77
N ALA A 113 9.77 2.98 3.73
CA ALA A 113 10.07 4.08 2.82
C ALA A 113 9.99 5.45 3.51
N CYS A 114 8.98 5.68 4.34
CA CYS A 114 8.90 6.93 5.12
C CYS A 114 10.15 7.12 5.99
N ARG A 115 10.64 6.05 6.61
CA ARG A 115 11.89 6.08 7.40
C ARG A 115 13.12 6.30 6.52
N LYS A 116 13.23 5.64 5.37
CA LYS A 116 14.34 5.81 4.41
C LYS A 116 14.45 7.28 3.96
N TYR A 117 13.32 7.90 3.63
CA TYR A 117 13.27 9.26 3.09
C TYR A 117 13.11 10.35 4.15
N GLY A 118 12.93 9.99 5.42
CA GLY A 118 12.74 10.94 6.51
C GLY A 118 11.44 11.73 6.39
N LEU A 119 10.39 11.16 5.81
CA LEU A 119 9.13 11.88 5.54
C LEU A 119 8.26 12.05 6.80
N GLY A 120 8.59 11.38 7.90
CA GLY A 120 7.91 11.57 9.17
C GLY A 120 8.36 10.57 10.21
N ASN A 121 7.75 10.68 11.39
CA ASN A 121 8.08 9.86 12.53
C ASN A 121 7.35 8.51 12.46
N VAL A 122 8.11 7.43 12.31
CA VAL A 122 7.59 6.06 12.41
C VAL A 122 7.59 5.66 13.88
N THR A 123 6.41 5.40 14.44
CA THR A 123 6.23 5.12 15.87
C THR A 123 5.18 4.04 16.13
N GLU A 124 5.27 3.41 17.29
CA GLU A 124 4.29 2.43 17.74
C GLU A 124 3.00 3.13 18.19
N ARG A 125 1.86 2.51 17.89
CA ARG A 125 0.56 2.99 18.33
C ARG A 125 0.35 2.63 19.79
N ARG A 126 -0.35 3.50 20.53
CA ARG A 126 -0.81 3.20 21.89
C ARG A 126 -1.78 2.02 21.95
N SER A 127 -2.49 1.76 20.84
CA SER A 127 -3.40 0.64 20.68
C SER A 127 -3.40 0.18 19.22
N ASN A 128 -3.42 -1.13 19.01
CA ASN A 128 -3.58 -1.74 17.70
C ASN A 128 -4.79 -1.13 16.96
N ALA A 129 -4.59 -0.81 15.68
CA ALA A 129 -5.68 -0.49 14.76
C ALA A 129 -6.01 -1.72 13.93
N PHE A 130 -7.21 -2.27 14.11
CA PHE A 130 -7.76 -3.29 13.23
C PHE A 130 -9.22 -2.99 12.90
N GLY A 131 -9.52 -2.87 11.61
CA GLY A 131 -10.88 -2.62 11.15
C GLY A 131 -10.97 -2.02 9.75
N ILE A 132 -12.20 -1.71 9.35
CA ILE A 132 -12.49 -0.90 8.16
C ILE A 132 -12.80 0.50 8.64
N PHE A 133 -11.99 1.47 8.25
CA PHE A 133 -12.07 2.84 8.75
C PHE A 133 -12.16 3.85 7.61
N PRO A 134 -12.83 5.01 7.84
CA PRO A 134 -12.80 6.09 6.89
C PRO A 134 -11.42 6.75 6.86
N ILE A 135 -10.98 7.10 5.67
CA ILE A 135 -9.73 7.78 5.34
C ILE A 135 -10.08 9.03 4.55
N THR A 136 -9.46 10.15 4.89
CA THR A 136 -9.75 11.45 4.30
C THR A 136 -8.63 11.83 3.34
N LEU A 137 -8.97 12.18 2.10
CA LEU A 137 -8.03 12.76 1.15
C LEU A 137 -7.71 14.21 1.56
N THR A 138 -6.45 14.60 1.36
CA THR A 138 -6.02 16.00 1.39
C THR A 138 -6.37 16.69 0.06
N GLU A 139 -6.15 17.99 -0.05
CA GLU A 139 -6.31 18.72 -1.33
C GLU A 139 -5.41 18.16 -2.44
N ASP A 140 -4.21 17.68 -2.12
CA ASP A 140 -3.34 17.01 -3.09
C ASP A 140 -3.85 15.62 -3.44
N GLY A 141 -4.41 14.89 -2.47
CA GLY A 141 -5.03 13.58 -2.69
C GLY A 141 -6.24 13.62 -3.61
N GLU A 142 -7.09 14.65 -3.50
CA GLU A 142 -8.24 14.84 -4.39
C GLU A 142 -7.85 15.12 -5.84
N LYS A 143 -6.63 15.62 -6.07
CA LYS A 143 -6.09 15.91 -7.42
C LYS A 143 -5.27 14.74 -7.97
N ASP A 144 -4.94 13.75 -7.14
CA ASP A 144 -4.07 12.66 -7.51
C ASP A 144 -4.87 11.55 -8.23
N GLU A 145 -4.43 11.21 -9.44
CA GLU A 145 -5.13 10.29 -10.34
C GLU A 145 -5.33 8.88 -9.77
N ILE A 146 -4.53 8.45 -8.79
CA ILE A 146 -4.71 7.12 -8.20
C ILE A 146 -6.01 7.03 -7.39
N PHE A 147 -6.54 8.17 -6.94
CA PHE A 147 -7.80 8.25 -6.22
C PHE A 147 -9.00 8.61 -7.12
N ASN A 148 -8.80 8.76 -8.44
CA ASN A 148 -9.90 9.04 -9.36
C ASN A 148 -11.00 7.97 -9.29
N GLY A 149 -12.21 8.40 -8.95
CA GLY A 149 -13.38 7.52 -8.79
C GLY A 149 -13.63 7.06 -7.35
N ILE A 150 -12.81 7.46 -6.38
CA ILE A 150 -13.05 7.20 -4.96
C ILE A 150 -13.87 8.32 -4.29
N THR A 151 -14.51 8.04 -3.15
CA THR A 151 -15.19 9.06 -2.33
C THR A 151 -14.22 9.75 -1.37
N ASN A 152 -14.55 10.95 -0.89
CA ASN A 152 -13.83 11.58 0.23
C ASN A 152 -14.80 11.88 1.39
N PRO A 153 -14.74 11.17 2.53
CA PRO A 153 -13.82 10.07 2.83
C PRO A 153 -14.14 8.77 2.07
N PHE A 154 -13.16 7.88 1.98
CA PHE A 154 -13.31 6.49 1.51
C PHE A 154 -13.00 5.50 2.63
N PHE A 155 -13.29 4.22 2.45
CA PHE A 155 -13.06 3.20 3.48
C PHE A 155 -12.08 2.13 3.02
N SER A 156 -11.09 1.83 3.85
CA SER A 156 -10.13 0.75 3.62
C SER A 156 -9.87 -0.04 4.89
N VAL A 157 -9.28 -1.22 4.73
CA VAL A 157 -8.78 -2.01 5.86
C VAL A 157 -7.53 -1.30 6.42
N ASP A 158 -7.55 -1.08 7.72
CA ASP A 158 -6.40 -0.62 8.50
C ASP A 158 -6.08 -1.70 9.54
N SER A 159 -4.85 -2.22 9.51
CA SER A 159 -4.38 -3.34 10.33
C SER A 159 -2.93 -3.11 10.71
N ARG A 160 -2.67 -2.42 11.82
CA ARG A 160 -1.31 -1.98 12.19
C ARG A 160 -1.09 -1.72 13.68
N ASP A 161 0.13 -2.03 14.10
CA ASP A 161 0.70 -1.61 15.38
C ASP A 161 1.60 -0.37 15.23
N TRP A 162 2.06 -0.09 14.01
CA TRP A 162 2.97 1.02 13.70
C TRP A 162 2.28 2.07 12.84
N GLN A 163 2.75 3.30 12.93
CA GLN A 163 2.19 4.44 12.19
C GLN A 163 3.25 5.44 11.80
N VAL A 164 2.96 6.22 10.76
CA VAL A 164 3.77 7.38 10.37
C VAL A 164 2.98 8.64 10.67
N ILE A 165 3.50 9.46 11.57
CA ILE A 165 2.91 10.72 12.03
C ILE A 165 3.93 11.85 11.88
N GLU A 166 3.56 13.08 12.23
CA GLU A 166 4.48 14.22 12.32
C GLU A 166 5.26 14.43 11.01
N PRO A 167 4.59 14.87 9.91
CA PRO A 167 5.25 15.10 8.63
C PRO A 167 6.45 16.05 8.77
N ASP A 168 7.59 15.66 8.20
CA ASP A 168 8.75 16.53 8.07
C ASP A 168 8.64 17.34 6.78
N PHE A 169 8.06 18.54 6.89
CA PHE A 169 7.78 19.37 5.71
C PHE A 169 9.03 19.78 4.92
N ASP A 170 10.18 19.93 5.57
CA ASP A 170 11.45 20.22 4.89
C ASP A 170 11.88 19.02 4.03
N ALA A 171 11.73 17.80 4.56
CA ALA A 171 11.99 16.57 3.82
C ALA A 171 11.00 16.38 2.66
N PHE A 172 9.71 16.69 2.87
CA PHE A 172 8.69 16.67 1.81
C PHE A 172 9.04 17.63 0.68
N GLU A 173 9.37 18.89 0.98
CA GLU A 173 9.74 19.89 -0.01
C GLU A 173 10.99 19.46 -0.80
N LYS A 174 12.04 19.02 -0.09
CA LYS A 174 13.29 18.55 -0.72
C LYS A 174 13.06 17.36 -1.65
N LYS A 175 12.13 16.47 -1.30
CA LYS A 175 11.80 15.28 -2.09
C LYS A 175 10.82 15.57 -3.23
N GLY A 176 10.04 16.65 -3.13
CA GLY A 176 8.87 16.89 -3.98
C GLY A 176 7.68 15.98 -3.62
N ALA A 177 7.66 15.45 -2.40
CA ALA A 177 6.62 14.53 -1.95
C ALA A 177 5.31 15.28 -1.62
N LYS A 178 4.18 14.57 -1.67
CA LYS A 178 2.85 15.11 -1.31
C LYS A 178 2.11 14.18 -0.38
N LEU A 179 1.56 14.74 0.70
CA LEU A 179 0.67 14.01 1.60
C LEU A 179 -0.71 13.93 0.96
N LEU A 180 -1.16 12.73 0.61
CA LEU A 180 -2.38 12.52 -0.16
C LEU A 180 -3.59 12.14 0.69
N ALA A 181 -3.37 11.44 1.80
CA ALA A 181 -4.46 10.98 2.65
C ALA A 181 -4.04 10.97 4.11
N ILE A 182 -4.99 11.20 5.02
CA ILE A 182 -4.79 11.21 6.46
C ILE A 182 -5.90 10.44 7.18
N GLU A 183 -5.56 9.90 8.36
CA GLU A 183 -6.50 9.18 9.23
C GLU A 183 -7.67 10.12 9.57
N LYS A 184 -8.90 9.62 9.76
CA LYS A 184 -10.06 10.48 10.09
C LYS A 184 -9.80 11.48 11.23
N GLU A 185 -10.49 12.61 11.20
CA GLU A 185 -10.43 13.58 12.30
C GLU A 185 -11.00 12.97 13.60
N ARG A 186 -10.36 13.29 14.73
CA ARG A 186 -10.79 12.88 16.07
C ARG A 186 -11.05 14.12 16.93
N LYS A 187 -12.32 14.56 16.99
CA LYS A 187 -12.71 15.80 17.71
C LYS A 187 -12.34 15.85 19.20
N HIS A 188 -12.12 14.70 19.83
CA HIS A 188 -11.90 14.58 21.28
C HIS A 188 -10.59 13.89 21.64
N VAL A 189 -9.69 13.64 20.67
CA VAL A 189 -8.42 12.96 20.91
C VAL A 189 -7.30 13.81 20.33
N ASP A 190 -6.53 14.43 21.23
CA ASP A 190 -5.36 15.25 20.91
C ASP A 190 -4.14 14.36 20.64
N LEU A 191 -4.21 13.59 19.55
CA LEU A 191 -3.11 12.80 19.04
C LEU A 191 -2.92 13.14 17.56
N GLU A 192 -1.67 13.13 17.12
CA GLU A 192 -1.31 13.36 15.72
C GLU A 192 -1.99 12.33 14.80
N ARG A 193 -2.46 12.80 13.64
CA ARG A 193 -3.17 11.94 12.69
C ARG A 193 -2.14 11.18 11.85
N CYS A 194 -2.38 9.90 11.64
CA CYS A 194 -1.50 9.13 10.76
C CYS A 194 -1.58 9.67 9.33
N MET A 195 -0.41 9.79 8.69
CA MET A 195 -0.30 9.94 7.26
C MET A 195 -0.70 8.60 6.61
N MET A 196 -1.80 8.60 5.86
CA MET A 196 -2.39 7.40 5.30
C MET A 196 -1.92 7.12 3.88
N SER A 197 -1.49 8.13 3.13
CA SER A 197 -0.86 7.95 1.83
C SER A 197 0.04 9.11 1.47
N ILE A 198 1.19 8.82 0.84
CA ILE A 198 2.15 9.81 0.38
C ILE A 198 2.56 9.46 -1.06
N ARG A 199 2.51 10.47 -1.93
CA ARG A 199 3.23 10.48 -3.21
C ARG A 199 4.68 10.82 -2.90
N ILE A 200 5.57 9.84 -2.91
CA ILE A 200 6.98 10.03 -2.52
C ILE A 200 7.76 10.68 -3.66
N THR A 201 7.51 10.22 -4.88
CA THR A 201 7.87 10.87 -6.15
C THR A 201 6.67 10.75 -7.09
N ASP A 202 6.73 11.31 -8.30
CA ASP A 202 5.64 11.14 -9.28
C ASP A 202 5.32 9.65 -9.55
N GLU A 203 6.34 8.78 -9.48
CA GLU A 203 6.23 7.35 -9.78
C GLU A 203 6.18 6.42 -8.56
N ILE A 204 6.59 6.90 -7.38
CA ILE A 204 6.58 6.12 -6.14
C ILE A 204 5.49 6.63 -5.22
N ILE A 205 4.56 5.75 -4.86
CA ILE A 205 3.48 6.05 -3.93
C ILE A 205 3.43 5.00 -2.83
N GLY A 206 3.05 5.41 -1.61
CA GLY A 206 2.76 4.48 -0.54
C GLY A 206 1.46 4.78 0.19
N THR A 207 0.96 3.73 0.85
CA THR A 207 -0.28 3.74 1.63
C THR A 207 -0.06 3.02 2.95
N GLN A 208 -0.58 3.58 4.04
CA GLN A 208 -0.59 2.93 5.35
C GLN A 208 -1.68 1.85 5.44
N PHE A 209 -2.78 2.06 4.72
CA PHE A 209 -3.92 1.16 4.64
C PHE A 209 -3.69 0.06 3.59
N HIS A 210 -4.64 -0.87 3.50
CA HIS A 210 -4.56 -2.03 2.61
C HIS A 210 -5.55 -1.92 1.43
N PRO A 211 -5.18 -1.23 0.33
CA PRO A 211 -6.03 -1.15 -0.86
C PRO A 211 -6.20 -2.49 -1.57
N GLU A 212 -5.35 -3.48 -1.28
CA GLU A 212 -5.41 -4.83 -1.82
C GLU A 212 -6.48 -5.70 -1.15
N ALA A 213 -6.98 -5.30 0.03
CA ALA A 213 -7.91 -6.11 0.79
C ALA A 213 -9.27 -6.23 0.08
N ASP A 214 -9.74 -7.46 -0.07
CA ASP A 214 -10.99 -7.79 -0.74
C ASP A 214 -12.05 -8.30 0.27
N PRO A 215 -13.36 -8.11 -0.01
CA PRO A 215 -14.40 -8.59 0.88
C PRO A 215 -14.38 -10.09 1.12
N VAL A 216 -14.03 -10.90 0.12
CA VAL A 216 -14.06 -12.37 0.23
C VAL A 216 -12.96 -12.83 1.18
N GLY A 217 -11.75 -12.30 1.04
CA GLY A 217 -10.59 -12.62 1.88
C GLY A 217 -10.76 -12.12 3.30
N MET A 218 -11.29 -10.90 3.44
CA MET A 218 -11.63 -10.36 4.75
C MET A 218 -12.71 -11.20 5.43
N LYS A 219 -13.73 -11.67 4.70
CA LYS A 219 -14.74 -12.58 5.25
C LYS A 219 -14.13 -13.90 5.70
N MET A 220 -13.30 -14.52 4.87
CA MET A 220 -12.60 -15.76 5.21
C MET A 220 -11.71 -15.59 6.46
N TYR A 221 -11.02 -14.46 6.59
CA TYR A 221 -10.21 -14.13 7.76
C TYR A 221 -11.06 -13.96 9.01
N LEU A 222 -12.15 -13.19 8.94
CA LEU A 222 -13.03 -12.89 10.08
C LEU A 222 -13.85 -14.08 10.56
N LEU A 223 -14.04 -15.10 9.72
CA LEU A 223 -14.73 -16.34 10.09
C LEU A 223 -13.81 -17.39 10.73
N GLN A 224 -12.49 -17.15 10.80
CA GLN A 224 -11.59 -18.02 11.58
C GLN A 224 -11.87 -17.82 13.07
N GLU A 225 -12.07 -18.92 13.80
CA GLU A 225 -12.43 -18.89 15.23
C GLU A 225 -11.37 -18.15 16.06
N GLU A 226 -10.08 -18.38 15.79
CA GLU A 226 -8.98 -17.71 16.48
C GLU A 226 -8.99 -16.20 16.22
N LYS A 227 -9.34 -15.78 15.00
CA LYS A 227 -9.39 -14.36 14.62
C LYS A 227 -10.61 -13.68 15.21
N LYS A 228 -11.78 -14.28 15.10
CA LYS A 228 -13.00 -13.79 15.74
C LYS A 228 -12.76 -13.62 17.25
N LYS A 229 -12.23 -14.64 17.92
CA LYS A 229 -11.93 -14.58 19.35
C LYS A 229 -10.97 -13.44 19.69
N ALA A 230 -9.86 -13.30 18.97
CA ALA A 230 -8.91 -12.20 19.20
C ALA A 230 -9.56 -10.82 19.03
N ILE A 231 -10.38 -10.62 17.99
CA ILE A 231 -11.06 -9.34 17.75
C ILE A 231 -12.09 -9.04 18.84
N VAL A 232 -12.89 -10.02 19.24
CA VAL A 232 -13.90 -9.85 20.29
C VAL A 232 -13.23 -9.56 21.64
N ASP A 233 -12.15 -10.28 21.97
CA ASP A 233 -11.42 -10.10 23.22
C ASP A 233 -10.71 -8.72 23.27
N MET A 234 -10.17 -8.22 22.15
CA MET A 234 -9.43 -6.96 22.09
C MET A 234 -10.30 -5.71 21.83
N HIS A 235 -11.34 -5.83 21.01
CA HIS A 235 -12.11 -4.70 20.49
C HIS A 235 -13.62 -4.80 20.74
N GLY A 236 -14.09 -5.94 21.25
CA GLY A 236 -15.50 -6.19 21.52
C GLY A 236 -16.30 -6.73 20.33
N GLU A 237 -17.41 -7.40 20.64
CA GLU A 237 -18.28 -8.05 19.65
C GLU A 237 -18.91 -7.07 18.65
N GLN A 238 -19.25 -5.86 19.08
CA GLN A 238 -19.81 -4.84 18.19
C GLN A 238 -18.84 -4.50 17.06
N LYS A 239 -17.53 -4.34 17.36
CA LYS A 239 -16.52 -4.05 16.33
C LYS A 239 -16.41 -5.18 15.32
N TYR A 240 -16.47 -6.43 15.78
CA TYR A 240 -16.46 -7.61 14.91
C TYR A 240 -17.67 -7.62 13.95
N LEU A 241 -18.87 -7.39 14.47
CA LEU A 241 -20.10 -7.34 13.66
C LEU A 241 -20.08 -6.17 12.68
N ASP A 242 -19.59 -5.00 13.10
CA ASP A 242 -19.43 -3.83 12.23
C ASP A 242 -18.50 -4.13 11.05
N MET A 243 -17.41 -4.87 11.29
CA MET A 243 -16.50 -5.30 10.23
C MET A 243 -17.18 -6.24 9.24
N LEU A 244 -17.93 -7.24 9.71
CA LEU A 244 -18.66 -8.18 8.84
C LEU A 244 -19.70 -7.44 7.98
N ASN A 245 -20.52 -6.58 8.58
CA ASN A 245 -21.52 -5.81 7.87
C ASN A 245 -20.90 -4.85 6.84
N SER A 246 -19.69 -4.36 7.12
CA SER A 246 -18.95 -3.49 6.21
C SER A 246 -18.45 -4.16 4.94
N LEU A 247 -18.39 -5.50 4.88
CA LEU A 247 -17.87 -6.21 3.71
C LEU A 247 -18.84 -6.21 2.54
N ASP A 248 -20.15 -6.16 2.83
CA ASP A 248 -21.21 -6.21 1.82
C ASP A 248 -21.53 -4.82 1.22
N ASP A 249 -20.93 -3.75 1.75
CA ASP A 249 -21.13 -2.38 1.27
C ASP A 249 -20.20 -2.07 0.07
N PRO A 250 -20.74 -1.89 -1.15
CA PRO A 250 -19.92 -1.64 -2.34
C PRO A 250 -19.18 -0.29 -2.28
N ALA A 251 -19.64 0.67 -1.46
CA ALA A 251 -18.99 1.97 -1.31
C ALA A 251 -17.78 1.94 -0.37
N ARG A 252 -17.44 0.78 0.20
CA ARG A 252 -16.33 0.64 1.16
C ARG A 252 -15.10 -0.02 0.55
N ILE A 253 -14.69 -1.17 1.09
CA ILE A 253 -13.45 -1.84 0.68
C ILE A 253 -13.51 -2.29 -0.78
N VAL A 254 -14.70 -2.60 -1.30
CA VAL A 254 -14.92 -2.94 -2.71
C VAL A 254 -14.48 -1.78 -3.61
N LEU A 255 -14.98 -0.57 -3.33
CA LEU A 255 -14.63 0.62 -4.10
C LEU A 255 -13.12 0.87 -4.07
N THR A 256 -12.53 0.89 -2.87
CA THR A 256 -11.09 1.10 -2.69
C THR A 256 -10.25 0.11 -3.50
N GLN A 257 -10.62 -1.18 -3.45
CA GLN A 257 -9.91 -2.25 -4.17
C GLN A 257 -10.08 -2.16 -5.70
N SER A 258 -11.23 -1.67 -6.18
CA SER A 258 -11.48 -1.46 -7.61
C SER A 258 -10.82 -0.20 -8.17
N VAL A 259 -10.37 0.72 -7.33
CA VAL A 259 -9.88 2.04 -7.73
C VAL A 259 -8.36 2.15 -7.61
N ILE A 260 -7.81 1.98 -6.41
CA ILE A 260 -6.45 2.50 -6.10
C ILE A 260 -5.35 1.74 -6.85
N LEU A 261 -5.22 0.44 -6.63
CA LEU A 261 -4.20 -0.36 -7.31
C LEU A 261 -4.45 -0.47 -8.82
N PRO A 262 -5.70 -0.62 -9.31
CA PRO A 262 -5.99 -0.53 -10.74
C PRO A 262 -5.57 0.80 -11.39
N ASN A 263 -5.83 1.94 -10.76
CA ASN A 263 -5.39 3.24 -11.28
C ASN A 263 -3.86 3.37 -11.28
N PHE A 264 -3.18 2.85 -10.26
CA PHE A 264 -1.72 2.75 -10.26
C PHE A 264 -1.20 1.93 -11.46
N LEU A 265 -1.80 0.77 -11.73
CA LEU A 265 -1.44 -0.07 -12.89
C LEU A 265 -1.74 0.65 -14.21
N GLN A 266 -2.83 1.41 -14.28
CA GLN A 266 -3.18 2.23 -15.44
C GLN A 266 -2.14 3.34 -15.69
N LYS A 267 -1.63 3.98 -14.64
CA LYS A 267 -0.51 4.93 -14.75
C LYS A 267 0.75 4.23 -15.26
N ALA A 268 1.09 3.07 -14.70
CA ALA A 268 2.28 2.33 -15.10
C ALA A 268 2.23 1.87 -16.57
N ILE A 269 1.08 1.40 -17.06
CA ILE A 269 0.93 1.00 -18.47
C ILE A 269 0.86 2.18 -19.43
N GLY A 270 0.27 3.32 -19.04
CA GLY A 270 0.16 4.50 -19.91
C GLY A 270 1.52 4.92 -20.46
N ASN A 271 2.57 4.82 -19.65
CA ASN A 271 3.94 5.11 -20.06
C ASN A 271 4.54 4.11 -21.06
N LEU A 272 4.02 2.87 -21.10
CA LEU A 272 4.46 1.87 -22.09
C LEU A 272 3.83 2.09 -23.47
N GLN A 273 2.73 2.85 -23.55
CA GLN A 273 1.99 3.09 -24.80
C GLN A 273 2.37 4.39 -25.50
N VAL A 274 3.24 5.21 -24.89
CA VAL A 274 3.70 6.51 -25.45
C VAL A 274 4.97 6.33 -26.33
N VAL A 275 5.41 5.10 -26.57
CA VAL A 275 6.57 4.76 -27.44
C VAL A 275 6.13 4.35 -28.84
#